data_AF-A0A8J5XG38-F1
#
_entry.id   AF-A0A8J5XG38-F1
#
_cell.length_a   1.000
_cell.length_b   1.000
_cell.length_c   1.000
_cell.angle_alpha   90.00
_cell.angle_beta   90.00
_cell.angle_gamma   90.00
#
_symmetry.space_group_name_H-M   'P 1'
#
loop_
_entity.id
_entity.type
_entity.pdbx_description
1 polymer ?
#
loop_
_entity_poly.entity_id
_entity_poly.type
_entity_poly.pdbx_seq_one_letter_code
_entity_poly.pdbx_strand_id
1 'polypeptide(L)'
;MSGTRARRALAAKHLPLLRRQSSDGRAQLFPPHHAAKIWRISWLCLVSFAVALRCSPDLCAFPGVVLLTSLNYWRKPGPGLRRVLDIAAVHASAVVCMWRSFELDASHFWGYWFATSLAVGSYYAGCCMGGNLDAAVRFHMGLHTLANVGNIILFVGSRPGVKPSGPGAEPDMTRVVFLAFGGLLAVAYNFLPERSAQAVLFVGPLVPVFLFSLRAACPECLVAA
;
A
#
# COMPACT_ATOMS: atom_id res chain seq x y z
N MET A 1 1.09 -39.89 -7.85
CA MET A 1 -0.06 -39.05 -8.29
C MET A 1 0.49 -37.83 -9.04
N SER A 2 0.05 -37.60 -10.28
CA SER A 2 0.63 -36.56 -11.15
C SER A 2 0.20 -35.14 -10.71
N GLY A 3 1.16 -34.21 -10.61
CA GLY A 3 0.93 -32.82 -10.20
C GLY A 3 -0.09 -32.06 -11.09
N THR A 4 -0.40 -32.57 -12.28
CA THR A 4 -1.41 -32.05 -13.19
C THR A 4 -2.85 -32.22 -12.68
N ARG A 5 -3.17 -33.29 -11.92
CA ARG A 5 -4.52 -33.44 -11.32
C ARG A 5 -4.73 -32.49 -10.15
N ALA A 6 -3.70 -32.28 -9.31
CA ALA A 6 -3.77 -31.35 -8.19
C ALA A 6 -3.97 -29.89 -8.66
N ARG A 7 -3.22 -29.46 -9.68
CA ARG A 7 -3.38 -28.12 -10.28
C ARG A 7 -4.74 -27.91 -10.94
N ARG A 8 -5.30 -28.93 -11.61
CA ARG A 8 -6.65 -28.85 -12.19
C ARG A 8 -7.75 -28.83 -11.13
N ALA A 9 -7.59 -29.57 -10.04
CA ALA A 9 -8.54 -29.56 -8.91
C ALA A 9 -8.52 -28.21 -8.17
N LEU A 10 -7.33 -27.60 -7.99
CA LEU A 10 -7.19 -26.27 -7.40
C LEU A 10 -7.82 -25.19 -8.30
N ALA A 11 -7.50 -25.22 -9.60
CA ALA A 11 -8.09 -24.31 -10.58
C ALA A 11 -9.62 -24.44 -10.64
N ALA A 12 -10.16 -25.66 -10.62
CA ALA A 12 -11.60 -25.90 -10.64
C ALA A 12 -12.33 -25.42 -9.37
N LYS A 13 -11.65 -25.36 -8.22
CA LYS A 13 -12.22 -24.81 -6.97
C LYS A 13 -12.23 -23.28 -6.94
N HIS A 14 -11.28 -22.64 -7.62
CA HIS A 14 -11.16 -21.17 -7.66
C HIS A 14 -11.81 -20.51 -8.90
N LEU A 15 -12.02 -21.26 -9.98
CA LEU A 15 -12.71 -20.80 -11.19
C LEU A 15 -14.13 -20.22 -10.94
N PRO A 16 -14.97 -20.78 -10.04
CA PRO A 16 -16.31 -20.26 -9.79
C PRO A 16 -16.30 -18.85 -9.18
N LEU A 17 -15.24 -18.49 -8.43
CA LEU A 17 -15.09 -17.17 -7.83
C LEU A 17 -14.71 -16.11 -8.86
N LEU A 18 -13.93 -16.49 -9.89
CA LEU A 18 -13.59 -15.62 -11.03
C LEU A 18 -14.73 -15.51 -12.07
N ARG A 19 -15.74 -16.37 -11.97
CA ARG A 19 -16.84 -16.47 -12.95
C ARG A 19 -18.19 -16.01 -12.39
N ARG A 20 -18.20 -15.12 -11.40
CA ARG A 20 -19.39 -14.29 -11.19
C ARG A 20 -19.35 -13.14 -12.22
N GLN A 21 -19.60 -13.50 -13.47
CA GLN A 21 -19.78 -12.52 -14.54
C GLN A 21 -20.91 -11.57 -14.10
N SER A 22 -20.64 -10.28 -14.12
CA SER A 22 -21.71 -9.29 -14.05
C SER A 22 -22.70 -9.56 -15.19
N SER A 23 -23.99 -9.28 -14.97
CA SER A 23 -25.08 -9.40 -15.96
C SER A 23 -24.76 -8.76 -17.33
N ASP A 24 -23.82 -7.83 -17.33
CA ASP A 24 -23.31 -7.03 -18.43
C ASP A 24 -22.06 -7.65 -19.12
N GLY A 25 -21.73 -8.92 -18.83
CA GLY A 25 -20.72 -9.72 -19.53
C GLY A 25 -19.27 -9.32 -19.24
N ARG A 26 -19.03 -8.31 -18.40
CA ARG A 26 -17.68 -7.85 -18.05
C ARG A 26 -17.21 -8.56 -16.78
N ALA A 27 -16.02 -9.14 -16.83
CA ALA A 27 -15.35 -9.74 -15.67
C ALA A 27 -14.95 -8.64 -14.68
N GLN A 28 -15.67 -8.53 -13.55
CA GLN A 28 -15.23 -7.73 -12.41
C GLN A 28 -14.33 -8.60 -11.52
N LEU A 29 -13.19 -8.05 -11.11
CA LEU A 29 -12.25 -8.76 -10.21
C LEU A 29 -12.73 -8.71 -8.75
N PHE A 30 -13.45 -7.66 -8.36
CA PHE A 30 -13.89 -7.42 -6.99
C PHE A 30 -15.41 -7.16 -6.95
N PRO A 31 -16.12 -7.63 -5.92
CA PRO A 31 -17.48 -7.20 -5.64
C PRO A 31 -17.55 -5.66 -5.49
N PRO A 32 -18.63 -5.01 -5.96
CA PRO A 32 -18.73 -3.55 -5.96
C PRO A 32 -18.52 -2.89 -4.58
N HIS A 33 -18.95 -3.54 -3.50
CA HIS A 33 -18.83 -3.01 -2.16
C HIS A 33 -17.37 -2.99 -1.64
N HIS A 34 -16.54 -3.97 -2.00
CA HIS A 34 -15.11 -3.97 -1.70
C HIS A 34 -14.37 -2.91 -2.51
N ALA A 35 -14.66 -2.83 -3.80
CA ALA A 35 -14.11 -1.81 -4.70
C ALA A 35 -14.42 -0.39 -4.19
N ALA A 36 -15.66 -0.15 -3.72
CA ALA A 36 -16.05 1.13 -3.15
C ALA A 36 -15.27 1.51 -1.90
N LYS A 37 -14.92 0.54 -1.03
CA LYS A 37 -14.05 0.79 0.15
C LYS A 37 -12.66 1.26 -0.30
N ILE A 38 -12.06 0.59 -1.28
CA ILE A 38 -10.72 0.95 -1.76
C ILE A 38 -10.76 2.26 -2.56
N TRP A 39 -11.81 2.51 -3.34
CA TRP A 39 -11.99 3.78 -4.02
C TRP A 39 -12.07 4.95 -3.03
N ARG A 40 -12.78 4.78 -1.91
CA ARG A 40 -12.84 5.81 -0.84
C ARG A 40 -11.48 6.03 -0.19
N ILE A 41 -10.76 4.96 0.17
CA ILE A 41 -9.43 5.10 0.80
C ILE A 41 -8.39 5.70 -0.16
N SER A 42 -8.57 5.53 -1.48
CA SER A 42 -7.67 6.12 -2.48
C SER A 42 -7.64 7.65 -2.42
N TRP A 43 -8.69 8.30 -1.91
CA TRP A 43 -8.69 9.74 -1.66
C TRP A 43 -7.67 10.18 -0.59
N LEU A 44 -7.14 9.29 0.25
CA LEU A 44 -6.03 9.62 1.14
C LEU A 44 -4.79 10.10 0.38
N CYS A 45 -4.61 9.68 -0.88
CA CYS A 45 -3.53 10.16 -1.73
C CYS A 45 -3.65 11.68 -2.02
N LEU A 46 -4.83 12.27 -1.88
CA LEU A 46 -5.00 13.72 -2.00
C LEU A 46 -4.29 14.47 -0.87
N VAL A 47 -4.25 13.90 0.34
CA VAL A 47 -3.55 14.50 1.49
C VAL A 47 -2.05 14.50 1.25
N SER A 48 -1.47 13.38 0.85
CA SER A 48 -0.04 13.31 0.54
C SER A 48 0.32 14.17 -0.66
N PHE A 49 -0.55 14.28 -1.67
CA PHE A 49 -0.39 15.21 -2.79
C PHE A 49 -0.37 16.67 -2.34
N ALA A 50 -1.31 17.09 -1.48
CA ALA A 50 -1.35 18.45 -0.95
C ALA A 50 -0.10 18.78 -0.11
N VAL A 51 0.38 17.83 0.70
CA VAL A 51 1.64 17.98 1.44
C VAL A 51 2.83 18.09 0.49
N ALA A 52 2.88 17.26 -0.55
CA ALA A 52 3.96 17.31 -1.55
C ALA A 52 4.00 18.68 -2.26
N LEU A 53 2.86 19.22 -2.67
CA LEU A 53 2.78 20.57 -3.26
C LEU A 53 3.35 21.65 -2.33
N ARG A 54 3.20 21.49 -1.01
CA ARG A 54 3.67 22.48 -0.03
C ARG A 54 5.14 22.33 0.33
N CYS A 55 5.62 21.09 0.45
CA CYS A 55 6.92 20.77 1.04
C CYS A 55 7.95 20.33 -0.02
N SER A 56 7.54 19.58 -1.05
CA SER A 56 8.44 19.04 -2.09
C SER A 56 7.77 19.07 -3.47
N PRO A 57 7.66 20.25 -4.10
CA PRO A 57 6.96 20.40 -5.38
C PRO A 57 7.56 19.55 -6.51
N ASP A 58 8.85 19.22 -6.45
CA ASP A 58 9.53 18.31 -7.36
C ASP A 58 8.96 16.88 -7.31
N LEU A 59 8.41 16.48 -6.17
CA LEU A 59 7.85 15.13 -5.95
C LEU A 59 6.33 15.08 -6.02
N CYS A 60 5.62 16.21 -6.17
CA CYS A 60 4.16 16.22 -6.10
C CYS A 60 3.49 15.47 -7.25
N ALA A 61 4.15 15.34 -8.40
CA ALA A 61 3.62 14.59 -9.54
C ALA A 61 3.31 13.13 -9.19
N PHE A 62 4.12 12.49 -8.33
CA PHE A 62 3.98 11.07 -8.02
C PHE A 62 2.69 10.73 -7.25
N PRO A 63 2.41 11.30 -6.06
CA PRO A 63 1.15 11.05 -5.36
C PRO A 63 -0.07 11.54 -6.16
N GLY A 64 0.09 12.59 -6.99
CA GLY A 64 -0.96 13.05 -7.90
C GLY A 64 -1.31 12.03 -8.98
N VAL A 65 -0.32 11.46 -9.65
CA VAL A 65 -0.53 10.40 -10.65
C VAL A 65 -1.13 9.15 -9.99
N VAL A 66 -0.60 8.71 -8.84
CA VAL A 66 -1.14 7.56 -8.09
C VAL A 66 -2.61 7.80 -7.70
N LEU A 67 -2.96 8.99 -7.20
CA LEU A 67 -4.35 9.35 -6.89
C LEU A 67 -5.25 9.18 -8.13
N LEU A 68 -4.84 9.75 -9.26
CA LEU A 68 -5.62 9.72 -10.50
C LEU A 68 -5.78 8.28 -11.04
N THR A 69 -4.70 7.50 -11.08
CA THR A 69 -4.75 6.12 -11.57
C THR A 69 -5.56 5.22 -10.64
N SER A 70 -5.41 5.38 -9.32
CA SER A 70 -6.13 4.57 -8.33
C SER A 70 -7.63 4.87 -8.36
N LEU A 71 -8.03 6.15 -8.40
CA LEU A 71 -9.45 6.51 -8.55
C LEU A 71 -10.04 5.99 -9.86
N ASN A 72 -9.28 6.06 -10.96
CA ASN A 72 -9.73 5.58 -12.27
C ASN A 72 -9.89 4.05 -12.32
N TYR A 73 -8.99 3.31 -11.69
CA TYR A 73 -9.04 1.85 -11.60
C TYR A 73 -10.17 1.40 -10.66
N TRP A 74 -10.17 1.84 -9.40
CA TRP A 74 -11.09 1.38 -8.37
C TRP A 74 -12.54 1.79 -8.57
N ARG A 75 -12.82 2.78 -9.44
CA ARG A 75 -14.20 3.10 -9.87
C ARG A 75 -14.87 1.93 -10.59
N LYS A 76 -14.12 1.15 -11.36
CA LYS A 76 -14.61 -0.05 -12.06
C LYS A 76 -13.46 -1.04 -12.24
N PRO A 77 -13.11 -1.80 -11.18
CA PRO A 77 -11.96 -2.69 -11.21
C PRO A 77 -12.23 -3.86 -12.14
N GLY A 78 -11.21 -4.19 -12.93
CA GLY A 78 -11.25 -5.26 -13.90
C GLY A 78 -9.89 -5.40 -14.56
N PRO A 79 -9.64 -6.50 -15.27
CA PRO A 79 -8.41 -6.66 -16.02
C PRO A 79 -8.29 -5.58 -17.10
N GLY A 80 -7.05 -5.22 -17.45
CA GLY A 80 -6.75 -4.31 -18.56
C GLY A 80 -5.92 -3.10 -18.17
N LEU A 81 -5.86 -2.12 -19.07
CA LEU A 81 -4.91 -1.00 -19.02
C LEU A 81 -5.01 -0.16 -17.73
N ARG A 82 -6.22 0.05 -17.19
CA ARG A 82 -6.41 0.86 -15.97
C ARG A 82 -5.68 0.27 -14.77
N ARG A 83 -5.67 -1.06 -14.63
CA ARG A 83 -4.94 -1.78 -13.59
C ARG A 83 -3.43 -1.68 -13.80
N VAL A 84 -2.98 -1.88 -15.03
CA VAL A 84 -1.55 -1.81 -15.38
C VAL A 84 -0.99 -0.41 -15.09
N LEU A 85 -1.72 0.65 -15.47
CA LEU A 85 -1.32 2.03 -15.21
C LEU A 85 -1.26 2.35 -13.72
N ASP A 86 -2.23 1.88 -12.94
CA ASP A 86 -2.24 2.09 -11.49
C ASP A 86 -1.06 1.39 -10.79
N ILE A 87 -0.85 0.12 -11.09
CA ILE A 87 0.29 -0.64 -10.57
C ILE A 87 1.61 0.02 -10.99
N ALA A 88 1.76 0.41 -12.26
CA ALA A 88 2.96 1.07 -12.76
C ALA A 88 3.21 2.42 -12.05
N ALA A 89 2.16 3.22 -11.84
CA ALA A 89 2.26 4.49 -11.12
C ALA A 89 2.72 4.29 -9.67
N VAL A 90 2.15 3.32 -8.96
CA VAL A 90 2.55 2.99 -7.58
C VAL A 90 4.01 2.54 -7.53
N HIS A 91 4.46 1.68 -8.46
CA HIS A 91 5.85 1.22 -8.50
C HIS A 91 6.83 2.35 -8.83
N ALA A 92 6.52 3.17 -9.84
CA ALA A 92 7.35 4.31 -10.20
C ALA A 92 7.46 5.31 -9.04
N SER A 93 6.34 5.64 -8.39
CA SER A 93 6.32 6.49 -7.20
C SER A 93 7.15 5.88 -6.07
N ALA A 94 7.03 4.58 -5.81
CA ALA A 94 7.79 3.91 -4.75
C ALA A 94 9.29 3.96 -5.02
N VAL A 95 9.75 3.68 -6.25
CA VAL A 95 11.17 3.72 -6.63
C VAL A 95 11.75 5.11 -6.42
N VAL A 96 11.05 6.15 -6.91
CA VAL A 96 11.54 7.53 -6.76
C VAL A 96 11.54 7.96 -5.30
N CYS A 97 10.47 7.70 -4.54
CA CYS A 97 10.44 8.00 -3.11
C CYS A 97 11.54 7.26 -2.34
N MET A 98 11.79 5.98 -2.62
CA MET A 98 12.86 5.23 -1.97
C MET A 98 14.23 5.84 -2.27
N TRP A 99 14.48 6.21 -3.53
CA TRP A 99 15.73 6.88 -3.90
C TRP A 99 15.89 8.24 -3.20
N ARG A 100 14.85 9.07 -3.18
CA ARG A 100 14.85 10.38 -2.51
C ARG A 100 14.98 10.26 -0.99
N SER A 101 14.57 9.13 -0.40
CA SER A 101 14.68 8.91 1.04
C SER A 101 16.12 8.97 1.56
N PHE A 102 17.12 8.65 0.73
CA PHE A 102 18.54 8.70 1.12
C PHE A 102 19.08 10.12 1.33
N GLU A 103 18.34 11.15 0.92
CA GLU A 103 18.69 12.55 1.13
C GLU A 103 18.09 13.13 2.42
N LEU A 104 17.27 12.34 3.13
CA LEU A 104 16.62 12.75 4.37
C LEU A 104 17.61 12.76 5.54
N ASP A 105 17.30 13.56 6.57
CA ASP A 105 17.92 13.38 7.87
C ASP A 105 17.55 12.02 8.50
N ALA A 106 18.28 11.62 9.53
CA ALA A 106 18.11 10.32 10.18
C ALA A 106 16.68 10.08 10.67
N SER A 107 15.99 11.08 11.23
CA SER A 107 14.65 10.92 11.78
C SER A 107 13.62 10.60 10.68
N HIS A 108 13.66 11.37 9.59
CA HIS A 108 12.75 11.20 8.47
C HIS A 108 13.09 9.95 7.66
N PHE A 109 14.38 9.62 7.52
CA PHE A 109 14.83 8.38 6.89
C PHE A 109 14.23 7.16 7.60
N TRP A 110 14.45 7.03 8.92
CA TRP A 110 13.93 5.89 9.67
C TRP A 110 12.40 5.87 9.73
N GLY A 111 11.76 7.03 9.88
CA GLY A 111 10.31 7.15 9.83
C GLY A 111 9.71 6.67 8.50
N TYR A 112 10.30 7.10 7.37
CA TYR A 112 9.89 6.68 6.03
C TYR A 112 10.03 5.17 5.83
N TRP A 113 11.20 4.62 6.15
CA TRP A 113 11.47 3.19 5.97
C TRP A 113 10.59 2.33 6.87
N PHE A 114 10.34 2.75 8.12
CA PHE A 114 9.42 2.06 9.01
C PHE A 114 7.99 2.02 8.45
N ALA A 115 7.44 3.17 8.03
CA ALA A 115 6.10 3.24 7.46
C ALA A 115 5.97 2.42 6.17
N THR A 116 6.94 2.54 5.27
CA THR A 116 7.00 1.78 4.00
C THR A 116 7.03 0.27 4.26
N SER A 117 7.76 -0.15 5.27
CA SER A 117 7.88 -1.56 5.65
C SER A 117 6.57 -2.13 6.17
N LEU A 118 5.87 -1.38 7.01
CA LEU A 118 4.52 -1.76 7.45
C LEU A 118 3.54 -1.81 6.27
N ALA A 119 3.67 -0.87 5.31
CA ALA A 119 2.82 -0.84 4.12
C ALA A 119 3.01 -2.10 3.26
N VAL A 120 4.26 -2.47 2.97
CA VAL A 120 4.60 -3.71 2.25
C VAL A 120 4.17 -4.95 3.03
N GLY A 121 4.38 -4.97 4.35
CA GLY A 121 3.90 -6.05 5.23
C GLY A 121 2.38 -6.19 5.18
N SER A 122 1.65 -5.07 5.14
CA SER A 122 0.20 -5.05 4.98
C SER A 122 -0.22 -5.69 3.66
N TYR A 123 0.41 -5.30 2.54
CA TYR A 123 0.17 -5.92 1.25
C TYR A 123 0.41 -7.44 1.26
N TYR A 124 1.55 -7.87 1.79
CA TYR A 124 1.89 -9.29 1.89
C TYR A 124 0.86 -10.06 2.74
N ALA A 125 0.49 -9.54 3.90
CA ALA A 125 -0.54 -10.14 4.75
C ALA A 125 -1.87 -10.27 4.01
N GLY A 126 -2.28 -9.26 3.24
CA GLY A 126 -3.46 -9.30 2.39
C GLY A 126 -3.42 -10.44 1.36
N CYS A 127 -2.26 -10.63 0.70
CA CYS A 127 -2.04 -11.75 -0.22
C CYS A 127 -2.14 -13.12 0.46
N CYS A 128 -1.74 -13.23 1.73
CA CYS A 128 -1.81 -14.47 2.50
C CYS A 128 -3.21 -14.83 3.02
N MET A 129 -4.23 -13.97 2.88
CA MET A 129 -5.57 -14.21 3.43
C MET A 129 -6.39 -15.32 2.73
N GLY A 130 -5.85 -15.96 1.69
CA GLY A 130 -6.32 -17.27 1.22
C GLY A 130 -7.81 -17.33 0.82
N GLY A 131 -8.37 -16.23 0.32
CA GLY A 131 -9.78 -16.14 -0.09
C GLY A 131 -10.69 -15.36 0.87
N ASN A 132 -10.21 -14.94 2.04
CA ASN A 132 -10.90 -13.96 2.86
C ASN A 132 -10.75 -12.55 2.27
N LEU A 133 -11.67 -12.22 1.34
CA LEU A 133 -11.62 -10.97 0.59
C LEU A 133 -11.78 -9.73 1.47
N ASP A 134 -12.60 -9.80 2.52
CA ASP A 134 -12.75 -8.68 3.45
C ASP A 134 -11.45 -8.37 4.19
N ALA A 135 -10.75 -9.40 4.67
CA ALA A 135 -9.45 -9.23 5.30
C ALA A 135 -8.42 -8.68 4.30
N ALA A 136 -8.34 -9.23 3.09
CA ALA A 136 -7.45 -8.76 2.04
C ALA A 136 -7.69 -7.27 1.70
N VAL A 137 -8.95 -6.85 1.63
CA VAL A 137 -9.32 -5.44 1.38
C VAL A 137 -8.89 -4.55 2.54
N ARG A 138 -9.05 -4.99 3.80
CA ARG A 138 -8.55 -4.22 4.96
C ARG A 138 -7.04 -4.05 4.93
N PHE A 139 -6.31 -5.11 4.61
CA PHE A 139 -4.86 -5.05 4.42
C PHE A 139 -4.46 -4.13 3.26
N HIS A 140 -5.18 -4.14 2.15
CA HIS A 140 -4.95 -3.20 1.06
C HIS A 140 -5.22 -1.74 1.47
N MET A 141 -6.26 -1.49 2.28
CA MET A 141 -6.48 -0.17 2.88
C MET A 141 -5.35 0.23 3.84
N GLY A 142 -4.79 -0.74 4.58
CA GLY A 142 -3.60 -0.56 5.40
C GLY A 142 -2.39 -0.13 4.56
N LEU A 143 -2.12 -0.80 3.44
CA LEU A 143 -1.11 -0.39 2.46
C LEU A 143 -1.30 1.07 2.03
N HIS A 144 -2.50 1.46 1.59
CA HIS A 144 -2.78 2.85 1.19
C HIS A 144 -2.46 3.84 2.31
N THR A 145 -2.89 3.54 3.54
CA THR A 145 -2.68 4.45 4.65
C THR A 145 -1.20 4.58 4.99
N LEU A 146 -0.52 3.46 5.20
CA LEU A 146 0.87 3.43 5.65
C LEU A 146 1.82 3.99 4.59
N ALA A 147 1.57 3.70 3.30
CA ALA A 147 2.32 4.28 2.19
C ALA A 147 2.13 5.81 2.12
N ASN A 148 0.91 6.32 2.35
CA ASN A 148 0.67 7.76 2.38
C ASN A 148 1.32 8.44 3.61
N VAL A 149 1.34 7.79 4.77
CA VAL A 149 2.10 8.26 5.94
C VAL A 149 3.59 8.34 5.62
N GLY A 150 4.16 7.29 5.01
CA GLY A 150 5.55 7.29 4.54
C GLY A 150 5.83 8.44 3.58
N ASN A 151 4.98 8.63 2.56
CA ASN A 151 5.11 9.74 1.61
C ASN A 151 5.06 11.11 2.32
N ILE A 152 4.17 11.33 3.28
CA ILE A 152 4.10 12.58 4.05
C ILE A 152 5.40 12.82 4.82
N ILE A 153 5.94 11.80 5.52
CA ILE A 153 7.22 11.90 6.22
C ILE A 153 8.33 12.31 5.24
N LEU A 154 8.38 11.66 4.07
CA LEU A 154 9.36 11.96 3.05
C LEU A 154 9.24 13.39 2.53
N PHE A 155 8.03 13.87 2.19
CA PHE A 155 7.85 15.22 1.67
C PHE A 155 8.15 16.30 2.71
N VAL A 156 7.80 16.07 3.97
CA VAL A 156 8.14 17.00 5.06
C VAL A 156 9.65 17.07 5.26
N GLY A 157 10.34 15.94 5.26
CA GLY A 157 11.80 15.88 5.42
C GLY A 157 12.57 16.38 4.19
N SER A 158 11.97 16.30 2.99
CA SER A 158 12.57 16.78 1.74
C SER A 158 12.30 18.28 1.49
N ARG A 159 11.87 19.04 2.50
CA ARG A 159 11.53 20.45 2.33
C ARG A 159 12.78 21.31 2.11
N PRO A 160 12.78 22.23 1.12
CA PRO A 160 13.88 23.16 0.92
C PRO A 160 14.23 23.93 2.19
N GLY A 161 15.51 23.95 2.55
CA GLY A 161 16.02 24.64 3.75
C GLY A 161 16.12 23.77 5.01
N VAL A 162 15.61 22.54 4.99
CA VAL A 162 15.97 21.53 6.00
C VAL A 162 17.39 21.07 5.66
N LYS A 163 18.38 21.55 6.42
CA LYS A 163 19.74 21.01 6.29
C LYS A 163 19.72 19.61 6.88
N PRO A 164 20.31 18.59 6.21
CA PRO A 164 20.55 17.31 6.85
C PRO A 164 21.33 17.62 8.12
N SER A 165 20.81 17.17 9.26
CA SER A 165 21.48 17.35 10.53
C SER A 165 22.90 16.81 10.37
N GLY A 166 23.89 17.69 10.52
CA GLY A 166 25.27 17.28 10.56
C GLY A 166 25.46 16.19 11.62
N PRO A 167 26.51 15.36 11.51
CA PRO A 167 26.78 14.30 12.48
C PRO A 167 26.88 14.92 13.89
N GLY A 168 25.81 14.81 14.69
CA GLY A 168 25.76 15.39 16.04
C GLY A 168 24.41 15.96 16.51
N ALA A 169 23.44 16.22 15.62
CA ALA A 169 22.10 16.58 16.08
C ALA A 169 21.27 15.32 16.30
N GLU A 170 21.03 14.96 17.56
CA GLU A 170 20.12 13.86 17.88
C GLU A 170 18.72 14.17 17.32
N PRO A 171 18.11 13.22 16.59
CA PRO A 171 16.77 13.39 16.08
C PRO A 171 15.75 13.42 17.24
N ASP A 172 14.89 14.45 17.30
CA ASP A 172 13.68 14.46 18.15
C ASP A 172 12.65 13.47 17.58
N MET A 173 12.95 12.19 17.75
CA MET A 173 12.15 11.04 17.32
C MET A 173 10.74 11.08 17.92
N THR A 174 10.54 11.78 19.04
CA THR A 174 9.27 11.86 19.75
C THR A 174 8.20 12.53 18.90
N ARG A 175 8.50 13.60 18.16
CA ARG A 175 7.49 14.30 17.33
C ARG A 175 7.08 13.53 16.08
N VAL A 176 8.04 12.88 15.41
CA VAL A 176 7.79 12.07 14.21
C VAL A 176 6.99 10.83 14.58
N VAL A 177 7.34 10.18 15.69
CA VAL A 177 6.59 9.04 16.22
C VAL A 177 5.19 9.49 16.64
N PHE A 178 5.00 10.60 17.35
CA PHE A 178 3.65 11.04 17.77
C PHE A 178 2.71 11.34 16.58
N LEU A 179 3.20 11.98 15.52
CA LEU A 179 2.39 12.27 14.33
C LEU A 179 2.09 11.00 13.51
N ALA A 180 3.08 10.11 13.37
CA ALA A 180 2.89 8.82 12.71
C ALA A 180 1.95 7.90 13.50
N PHE A 181 2.06 7.86 14.83
CA PHE A 181 1.26 7.05 15.73
C PHE A 181 -0.16 7.58 15.89
N GLY A 182 -0.36 8.90 15.92
CA GLY A 182 -1.69 9.53 15.91
C GLY A 182 -2.47 9.21 14.63
N GLY A 183 -1.79 9.24 13.47
CA GLY A 183 -2.36 8.79 12.20
C GLY A 183 -2.63 7.27 12.17
N LEU A 184 -1.70 6.46 12.70
CA LEU A 184 -1.86 5.02 12.82
C LEU A 184 -3.02 4.63 13.73
N LEU A 185 -3.23 5.34 14.85
CA LEU A 185 -4.32 5.11 15.80
C LEU A 185 -5.67 5.53 15.24
N ALA A 186 -5.76 6.67 14.55
CA ALA A 186 -6.98 7.08 13.85
C ALA A 186 -7.39 6.06 12.77
N VAL A 187 -6.41 5.39 12.17
CA VAL A 187 -6.62 4.38 11.14
C VAL A 187 -6.91 3.01 11.76
N ALA A 188 -6.18 2.60 12.78
CA ALA A 188 -6.44 1.39 13.56
C ALA A 188 -7.85 1.43 14.19
N TYR A 189 -8.32 2.61 14.61
CA TYR A 189 -9.69 2.84 15.08
C TYR A 189 -10.74 2.50 14.01
N ASN A 190 -10.45 2.71 12.72
CA ASN A 190 -11.31 2.29 11.61
C ASN A 190 -11.19 0.78 11.28
N PHE A 191 -10.21 0.08 11.84
CA PHE A 191 -9.93 -1.35 11.59
C PHE A 191 -10.34 -2.29 12.73
N LEU A 192 -10.69 -1.77 13.90
CA LEU A 192 -11.17 -2.58 15.02
C LEU A 192 -12.62 -3.02 14.77
N PRO A 193 -12.92 -4.33 14.71
CA PRO A 193 -14.27 -4.81 14.98
C PRO A 193 -14.59 -4.48 16.45
N GLU A 194 -15.85 -4.21 16.79
CA GLU A 194 -16.35 -3.96 18.16
C GLU A 194 -15.94 -5.03 19.22
N ARG A 195 -15.27 -6.13 18.84
CA ARG A 195 -14.92 -7.25 19.73
C ARG A 195 -13.49 -7.80 19.66
N SER A 196 -12.51 -7.13 19.04
CA SER A 196 -11.16 -7.71 18.97
C SER A 196 -10.03 -6.68 19.11
N ALA A 197 -9.85 -6.20 20.33
CA ALA A 197 -8.74 -5.35 20.78
C ALA A 197 -7.46 -6.13 21.17
N GLN A 198 -7.30 -7.41 20.79
CA GLN A 198 -6.27 -8.29 21.39
C GLN A 198 -5.14 -8.78 20.47
N ALA A 199 -4.97 -8.28 19.24
CA ALA A 199 -3.90 -8.77 18.37
C ALA A 199 -3.16 -7.63 17.66
N VAL A 200 -2.28 -6.94 18.39
CA VAL A 200 -1.24 -6.10 17.81
C VAL A 200 0.07 -6.41 18.53
N LEU A 201 0.79 -7.43 18.03
CA LEU A 201 2.19 -7.68 18.36
C LEU A 201 2.78 -8.54 17.24
N PHE A 202 3.48 -7.91 16.30
CA PHE A 202 4.70 -8.44 15.70
C PHE A 202 5.34 -7.34 14.84
N VAL A 203 6.46 -6.78 15.32
CA VAL A 203 7.31 -5.85 14.58
C VAL A 203 8.75 -6.34 14.71
N GLY A 204 9.39 -6.64 13.57
CA GLY A 204 10.85 -6.67 13.39
C GLY A 204 11.42 -7.94 12.71
N PRO A 205 12.55 -7.86 11.98
CA PRO A 205 13.12 -6.74 11.22
C PRO A 205 13.20 -7.00 9.70
N LEU A 206 13.50 -5.91 8.98
CA LEU A 206 13.56 -5.75 7.53
C LEU A 206 14.76 -6.40 6.84
N VAL A 207 14.65 -6.50 5.50
CA VAL A 207 15.69 -6.60 4.44
C VAL A 207 15.46 -7.73 3.40
N PRO A 208 14.90 -8.94 3.69
CA PRO A 208 14.73 -9.94 2.62
C PRO A 208 13.56 -9.66 1.68
N VAL A 209 12.65 -8.74 2.02
CA VAL A 209 11.34 -8.61 1.37
C VAL A 209 11.46 -8.15 -0.09
N PHE A 210 12.44 -7.32 -0.44
CA PHE A 210 12.57 -6.79 -1.80
C PHE A 210 13.06 -7.84 -2.82
N LEU A 211 13.97 -8.73 -2.42
CA LEU A 211 14.43 -9.85 -3.26
C LEU A 211 13.43 -11.02 -3.27
N PHE A 212 12.63 -11.15 -2.21
CA PHE A 212 11.56 -12.16 -2.17
C PHE A 212 10.34 -11.73 -3.00
N SER A 213 10.00 -10.44 -3.08
CA SER A 213 8.86 -9.96 -3.89
C SER A 213 9.00 -10.21 -5.39
N LEU A 214 10.23 -10.28 -5.94
CA LEU A 214 10.44 -10.67 -7.35
C LEU A 214 10.39 -12.18 -7.57
N ARG A 215 10.65 -12.99 -6.53
CA ARG A 215 10.70 -14.46 -6.62
C ARG A 215 9.42 -15.15 -6.13
N ALA A 216 8.64 -14.45 -5.29
CA ALA A 216 7.38 -14.88 -4.69
C ALA A 216 6.17 -14.15 -5.29
N ALA A 217 6.30 -13.61 -6.51
CA ALA A 217 5.16 -13.42 -7.40
C ALA A 217 4.56 -14.80 -7.66
N CYS A 218 3.71 -15.26 -6.73
CA CYS A 218 2.87 -16.41 -6.94
C CYS A 218 2.09 -16.14 -8.23
N PRO A 219 2.19 -17.00 -9.26
CA PRO A 219 1.49 -16.80 -10.52
C PRO A 219 -0.03 -16.61 -10.30
N GLU A 220 -0.56 -17.15 -9.20
CA GLU A 220 -1.96 -17.08 -8.80
C GLU A 220 -2.36 -15.69 -8.26
N CYS A 221 -1.43 -14.95 -7.64
CA CYS A 221 -1.68 -13.57 -7.21
C CYS A 221 -1.67 -12.60 -8.40
N LEU A 222 -0.86 -12.82 -9.43
CA LEU A 222 -0.89 -12.01 -10.67
C LEU A 222 -2.22 -12.15 -11.44
N VAL A 223 -2.90 -13.28 -11.31
CA VAL A 223 -4.22 -13.50 -11.92
C VAL A 223 -5.34 -12.82 -11.13
N ALA A 224 -5.16 -12.58 -9.82
CA ALA A 224 -6.15 -11.98 -8.93
C ALA A 224 -5.87 -10.53 -8.44
N ALA A 225 -4.64 -10.00 -8.58
CA ALA A 225 -4.19 -8.71 -8.02
C ALA A 225 -3.41 -7.83 -9.01
#